data_AF-A0A5B1BS59-F1
#
_entry.id   AF-A0A5B1BS59-F1
#
_cell.length_a   1.000
_cell.length_b   1.000
_cell.length_c   1.000
_cell.angle_alpha   90.00
_cell.angle_beta   90.00
_cell.angle_gamma   90.00
#
_symmetry.space_group_name_H-M   'P 1'
#
loop_
_entity.id
_entity.type
_entity.pdbx_description
1 polymer ?
#
loop_
_entity_poly.entity_id
_entity_poly.type
_entity_poly.pdbx_seq_one_letter_code
_entity_poly.pdbx_strand_id
1 'polypeptide(L)'
;MTRDLPEPKDAGPVELLDIAQLGTMLRQQRGSLSLRQAAQEAGVSFSTFSRVEAGSQPDLTSFTLLCAWLGVAPTLFFAAVPAREVEPIELAISHLNNDPRLRPEAAEKITDMLRSMYQVLARDADDRPVVACHLRAASTLRPGVPERLNALLTAVHSALERKVAAGDL
;
A
#
# COMPACT_ATOMS: atom_id res chain seq x y z
N MET A 1 19.65 29.29 11.04
CA MET A 1 20.18 27.96 11.40
C MET A 1 18.99 27.02 11.43
N THR A 2 18.55 26.62 10.24
CA THR A 2 17.33 25.82 10.02
C THR A 2 17.83 24.52 9.41
N ARG A 3 17.67 23.42 10.15
CA ARG A 3 18.26 22.12 9.86
C ARG A 3 17.49 21.52 8.68
N ASP A 4 18.19 21.40 7.54
CA ASP A 4 17.72 20.68 6.35
C ASP A 4 17.39 19.24 6.76
N LEU A 5 16.14 18.82 6.55
CA LEU A 5 15.71 17.44 6.76
C LEU A 5 15.78 16.76 5.38
N PRO A 6 16.56 15.68 5.21
CA PRO A 6 16.70 15.05 3.90
C PRO A 6 15.35 14.52 3.42
N GLU A 7 14.92 14.96 2.24
CA GLU A 7 13.70 14.48 1.60
C GLU A 7 13.78 12.97 1.33
N PRO A 8 12.68 12.22 1.56
CA PRO A 8 12.65 10.78 1.33
C PRO A 8 12.75 10.52 -0.18
N LYS A 9 13.92 10.00 -0.58
CA LYS A 9 14.22 9.57 -1.93
C LYS A 9 13.56 8.22 -2.22
N ASP A 10 12.74 8.19 -3.27
CA ASP A 10 12.27 7.01 -4.02
C ASP A 10 11.54 5.91 -3.23
N ALA A 11 10.22 6.09 -3.02
CA ALA A 11 9.30 4.97 -2.77
C ALA A 11 8.72 4.46 -4.09
N GLY A 12 9.35 3.42 -4.66
CA GLY A 12 8.80 2.60 -5.74
C GLY A 12 7.61 1.74 -5.29
N PRO A 13 6.96 0.99 -6.20
CA PRO A 13 5.68 0.34 -5.96
C PRO A 13 5.73 -0.73 -4.86
N VAL A 14 4.55 -1.07 -4.35
CA VAL A 14 4.18 -1.74 -3.08
C VAL A 14 4.62 -3.23 -2.98
N GLU A 15 5.82 -3.56 -3.44
CA GLU A 15 6.46 -4.88 -3.29
C GLU A 15 7.88 -4.79 -2.70
N LEU A 16 8.13 -3.84 -1.80
CA LEU A 16 9.43 -3.76 -1.14
C LEU A 16 9.47 -4.76 0.02
N LEU A 17 9.69 -6.04 -0.32
CA LEU A 17 10.29 -6.98 0.63
C LEU A 17 11.70 -6.44 0.92
N ASP A 18 11.99 -6.01 2.14
CA ASP A 18 13.31 -5.47 2.50
C ASP A 18 14.37 -6.60 2.56
N ILE A 19 14.84 -7.01 1.38
CA ILE A 19 15.84 -8.09 1.22
C ILE A 19 17.17 -7.70 1.86
N ALA A 20 17.52 -6.42 1.84
CA ALA A 20 18.76 -5.93 2.43
C ALA A 20 18.74 -6.07 3.95
N GLN A 21 17.60 -5.73 4.58
CA GLN A 21 17.36 -5.97 6.00
C GLN A 21 17.39 -7.47 6.33
N LEU A 22 16.70 -8.31 5.55
CA LEU A 22 16.73 -9.77 5.73
C LEU A 22 18.15 -10.32 5.70
N GLY A 23 18.96 -9.96 4.69
CA GLY A 23 20.35 -10.41 4.59
C GLY A 23 21.22 -9.95 5.77
N THR A 24 21.00 -8.72 6.25
CA THR A 24 21.68 -8.18 7.44
C THR A 24 21.33 -8.97 8.70
N MET A 25 20.04 -9.27 8.91
CA MET A 25 19.59 -10.07 10.06
C MET A 25 20.12 -11.50 10.02
N LEU A 26 20.16 -12.13 8.84
CA LEU A 26 20.76 -13.45 8.66
C LEU A 26 22.24 -13.46 9.02
N ARG A 27 22.99 -12.44 8.59
CA ARG A 27 24.41 -12.31 8.91
C ARG A 27 24.62 -12.16 10.43
N GLN A 28 23.77 -11.40 11.10
CA GLN A 28 23.81 -11.20 12.54
C GLN A 28 23.48 -12.48 13.31
N GLN A 29 22.38 -13.16 12.95
CA GLN A 29 21.97 -14.43 13.56
C GLN A 29 23.00 -15.53 13.36
N ARG A 30 23.63 -15.58 12.18
CA ARG A 30 24.69 -16.55 11.86
C ARG A 30 25.92 -16.36 12.76
N GLY A 31 26.29 -15.12 13.05
CA GLY A 31 27.47 -14.81 13.88
C GLY A 31 28.73 -15.53 13.40
N SER A 32 29.27 -16.41 14.24
CA SER A 32 30.47 -17.21 13.94
C SER A 32 30.21 -18.54 13.22
N LEU A 33 28.95 -18.92 12.99
CA LEU A 33 28.62 -20.15 12.28
C LEU A 33 29.08 -20.05 10.83
N SER A 34 29.55 -21.19 10.30
CA SER A 34 29.80 -21.30 8.87
C SER A 34 28.48 -21.21 8.09
N LEU A 35 28.54 -20.73 6.85
CA LEU A 35 27.37 -20.67 5.95
C LEU A 35 26.70 -22.04 5.78
N ARG A 36 27.46 -23.15 5.80
CA ARG A 36 26.89 -24.50 5.71
C ARG A 36 26.10 -24.90 6.95
N GLN A 37 26.63 -24.58 8.14
CA GLN A 37 25.94 -24.85 9.39
C GLN A 37 24.65 -24.02 9.49
N ALA A 38 24.73 -22.73 9.21
CA ALA A 38 23.57 -21.84 9.25
C ALA A 38 22.48 -22.24 8.24
N ALA A 39 22.87 -22.63 7.02
CA ALA A 39 21.92 -23.13 6.02
C ALA A 39 21.23 -24.42 6.50
N GLN A 40 21.98 -25.33 7.13
CA GLN A 40 21.43 -26.58 7.67
C GLN A 40 20.46 -26.32 8.83
N GLU A 41 20.80 -25.41 9.74
CA GLU A 41 19.91 -25.02 10.85
C GLU A 41 18.65 -24.31 10.35
N ALA A 42 18.78 -23.45 9.33
CA ALA A 42 17.66 -22.76 8.72
C ALA A 42 16.83 -23.64 7.77
N GLY A 43 17.25 -24.88 7.49
CA GLY A 43 16.53 -25.80 6.62
C GLY A 43 16.56 -25.43 5.14
N VAL A 44 17.54 -24.63 4.69
CA VAL A 44 17.70 -24.20 3.28
C VAL A 44 19.00 -24.71 2.67
N SER A 45 19.12 -24.64 1.35
CA SER A 45 20.37 -24.98 0.68
C SER A 45 21.47 -23.94 0.96
N PHE A 46 22.74 -24.39 0.95
CA PHE A 46 23.90 -23.49 1.10
C PHE A 46 23.89 -22.34 0.08
N SER A 47 23.57 -22.63 -1.19
CA SER A 47 23.52 -21.62 -2.25
C SER A 47 22.39 -20.62 -2.03
N THR A 48 21.22 -21.08 -1.54
CA THR A 48 20.11 -20.21 -1.16
C THR A 48 20.54 -19.27 -0.03
N PHE A 49 21.06 -19.80 1.07
CA PHE A 49 21.45 -18.99 2.23
C PHE A 49 22.51 -17.95 1.85
N SER A 50 23.55 -18.36 1.12
CA SER A 50 24.62 -17.45 0.69
C SER A 50 24.11 -16.33 -0.21
N ARG A 51 23.17 -16.63 -1.12
CA ARG A 51 22.60 -15.62 -2.02
C ARG A 51 21.71 -14.64 -1.26
N VAL A 52 20.88 -15.14 -0.34
CA VAL A 52 19.95 -14.30 0.43
C VAL A 52 20.70 -13.42 1.43
N GLU A 53 21.73 -13.94 2.11
CA GLU A 53 22.60 -13.13 2.96
C GLU A 53 23.30 -12.01 2.16
N ALA A 54 23.61 -12.26 0.88
CA ALA A 54 24.17 -11.26 -0.04
C ALA A 54 23.12 -10.31 -0.66
N GLY A 55 21.85 -10.42 -0.27
CA GLY A 55 20.78 -9.53 -0.75
C GLY A 55 19.99 -10.04 -1.95
N SER A 56 20.09 -11.33 -2.31
CA SER A 56 19.20 -11.92 -3.33
C SER A 56 17.84 -12.27 -2.77
N GLN A 57 16.80 -12.10 -3.58
CA GLN A 57 15.43 -12.45 -3.18
C GLN A 57 15.25 -13.98 -3.08
N PRO A 58 14.81 -14.51 -1.92
CA PRO A 58 14.42 -15.90 -1.78
C PRO A 58 13.03 -16.18 -2.41
N ASP A 59 12.78 -17.44 -2.73
CA ASP A 59 11.39 -17.91 -2.93
C ASP A 59 10.61 -17.94 -1.60
N LEU A 60 9.29 -18.09 -1.67
CA LEU A 60 8.42 -18.05 -0.50
C LEU A 60 8.75 -19.13 0.55
N THR A 61 9.12 -20.33 0.10
CA THR A 61 9.47 -21.44 0.98
C THR A 61 10.76 -21.13 1.74
N SER A 62 11.79 -20.72 1.04
CA SER A 62 13.08 -20.34 1.63
C SER A 62 12.93 -19.15 2.56
N PHE A 63 12.10 -18.16 2.18
CA PHE A 63 11.82 -16.99 2.99
C PHE A 63 11.17 -17.34 4.33
N THR A 64 10.14 -18.19 4.33
CA THR A 64 9.43 -18.57 5.56
C THR A 64 10.33 -19.39 6.50
N LEU A 65 11.15 -20.29 5.96
CA LEU A 65 12.15 -21.03 6.72
C LEU A 65 13.21 -20.11 7.37
N LEU A 66 13.72 -19.14 6.61
CA LEU A 66 14.67 -18.16 7.11
C LEU A 66 14.04 -17.26 8.20
N CYS A 67 12.78 -16.83 8.04
CA CYS A 67 12.05 -16.09 9.06
C CYS A 67 11.86 -16.91 10.35
N ALA A 68 11.52 -18.19 10.21
CA ALA A 68 11.36 -19.09 11.35
C ALA A 68 12.68 -19.27 12.11
N TRP A 69 13.80 -19.42 11.40
CA TRP A 69 15.14 -19.52 12.00
C TRP A 69 15.59 -18.22 12.69
N LEU A 70 15.20 -17.07 12.13
CA LEU A 70 15.40 -15.75 12.75
C LEU A 70 14.46 -15.49 13.94
N GLY A 71 13.40 -16.29 14.12
CA GLY A 71 12.39 -16.07 15.15
C GLY A 71 11.53 -14.82 14.92
N VAL A 72 11.39 -14.36 13.67
CA VAL A 72 10.64 -13.14 13.32
C VAL A 72 9.43 -13.46 12.45
N ALA A 73 8.38 -12.64 12.57
CA ALA A 73 7.22 -12.75 11.71
C ALA A 73 7.56 -12.29 10.28
N PRO A 74 7.17 -13.04 9.23
CA PRO A 74 7.41 -12.65 7.83
C PRO A 74 6.88 -11.25 7.48
N THR A 75 5.80 -10.82 8.14
CA THR A 75 5.18 -9.49 7.99
C THR A 75 6.12 -8.34 8.28
N LEU A 76 7.21 -8.56 9.04
CA LEU A 76 8.20 -7.53 9.36
C LEU A 76 8.92 -7.01 8.12
N PHE A 77 9.10 -7.86 7.11
CA PHE A 77 9.86 -7.51 5.91
C PHE A 77 9.00 -6.90 4.80
N PHE A 78 7.67 -6.92 4.95
CA PHE A 78 6.78 -6.25 4.03
C PHE A 78 6.52 -4.85 4.55
N ALA A 79 6.80 -3.84 3.72
CA ALA A 79 6.32 -2.49 4.02
C ALA A 79 4.82 -2.55 4.30
N ALA A 80 4.38 -1.88 5.37
CA ALA A 80 2.97 -1.62 5.54
C ALA A 80 2.51 -0.93 4.25
N VAL A 81 1.64 -1.61 3.50
CA VAL A 81 0.88 -0.95 2.43
C VAL A 81 0.36 0.32 3.09
N PRO A 82 0.64 1.53 2.56
CA PRO A 82 0.07 2.74 3.14
C PRO A 82 -1.41 2.42 3.28
N ALA A 83 -1.89 2.38 4.53
CA ALA A 83 -3.22 1.89 4.81
C ALA A 83 -4.12 2.63 3.85
N ARG A 84 -4.74 1.89 2.91
CA ARG A 84 -5.69 2.50 1.98
C ARG A 84 -6.57 3.35 2.88
N GLU A 85 -6.64 4.66 2.65
CA GLU A 85 -7.51 5.51 3.44
C GLU A 85 -8.91 4.93 3.23
N VAL A 86 -9.34 4.13 4.20
CA VAL A 86 -10.67 3.54 4.20
C VAL A 86 -11.54 4.70 4.64
N GLU A 87 -12.41 5.13 3.73
CA GLU A 87 -13.38 6.17 4.05
C GLU A 87 -14.08 5.82 5.37
N PRO A 88 -14.25 6.78 6.30
CA PRO A 88 -14.82 6.51 7.63
C PRO A 88 -16.15 5.76 7.59
N ILE A 89 -16.95 5.99 6.54
CA ILE A 89 -18.21 5.29 6.28
C ILE A 89 -18.02 3.80 5.99
N GLU A 90 -16.99 3.41 5.22
CA GLU A 90 -16.72 2.01 4.90
C GLU A 90 -16.19 1.24 6.12
N LEU A 91 -15.44 1.92 7.00
CA LEU A 91 -15.03 1.33 8.28
C LEU A 91 -16.25 1.06 9.18
N ALA A 92 -17.19 2.00 9.28
CA ALA A 92 -18.43 1.81 10.03
C ALA A 92 -19.27 0.65 9.48
N ILE A 93 -19.40 0.55 8.16
CA ILE A 93 -20.09 -0.56 7.48
C ILE A 93 -19.41 -1.89 7.77
N SER A 94 -18.08 -1.94 7.72
CA SER A 94 -17.31 -3.13 8.07
C SER A 94 -17.59 -3.60 9.50
N HIS A 95 -17.65 -2.68 10.48
CA HIS A 95 -18.01 -3.02 11.85
C HIS A 95 -19.43 -3.59 11.97
N LEU A 96 -20.41 -3.02 11.25
CA LEU A 96 -21.79 -3.51 11.26
C LEU A 96 -21.92 -4.91 10.66
N ASN A 97 -21.23 -5.18 9.56
CA ASN A 97 -21.24 -6.50 8.91
C ASN A 97 -20.57 -7.59 9.77
N ASN A 98 -19.65 -7.20 10.65
CA ASN A 98 -18.94 -8.12 11.54
C ASN A 98 -19.52 -8.17 12.97
N ASP A 99 -20.62 -7.48 13.29
CA ASP A 99 -21.24 -7.56 14.62
C ASP A 99 -21.99 -8.90 14.77
N PRO A 100 -21.54 -9.81 15.65
CA PRO A 100 -22.15 -11.12 15.82
C PRO A 100 -23.58 -11.08 16.39
N ARG A 101 -24.03 -9.92 16.89
CA ARG A 101 -25.40 -9.71 17.39
C ARG A 101 -26.39 -9.38 16.28
N LEU A 102 -25.91 -9.05 15.08
CA LEU A 102 -26.75 -8.75 13.93
C LEU A 102 -26.90 -9.98 13.04
N ARG A 103 -28.13 -10.23 12.58
CA ARG A 103 -28.36 -11.17 11.47
C ARG A 103 -27.79 -10.54 10.20
N PRO A 104 -27.24 -11.33 9.25
CA PRO A 104 -26.67 -10.80 8.00
C PRO A 104 -27.62 -9.86 7.25
N GLU A 105 -28.89 -10.25 7.11
CA GLU A 105 -29.94 -9.45 6.47
C GLU A 105 -30.22 -8.12 7.20
N ALA A 106 -30.06 -8.08 8.53
CA ALA A 106 -30.25 -6.86 9.31
C ALA A 106 -29.04 -5.93 9.18
N ALA A 107 -27.82 -6.47 9.17
CA ALA A 107 -26.60 -5.69 8.95
C ALA A 107 -26.59 -5.03 7.56
N GLU A 108 -27.06 -5.74 6.54
CA GLU A 108 -27.24 -5.23 5.18
C GLU A 108 -28.23 -4.06 5.15
N LYS A 109 -29.42 -4.22 5.74
CA LYS A 109 -30.43 -3.14 5.81
C LYS A 109 -29.93 -1.89 6.55
N ILE A 110 -29.18 -2.07 7.64
CA ILE A 110 -28.58 -0.96 8.38
C ILE A 110 -27.52 -0.26 7.54
N THR A 111 -26.70 -1.04 6.82
CA THR A 111 -25.68 -0.53 5.89
C THR A 111 -26.30 0.32 4.77
N ASP A 112 -27.39 -0.13 4.17
CA ASP A 112 -28.09 0.60 3.11
C ASP A 112 -28.64 1.94 3.62
N MET A 113 -29.31 1.92 4.78
CA MET A 113 -29.82 3.12 5.41
C MET A 113 -28.69 4.08 5.78
N LEU A 114 -27.60 3.57 6.35
CA LEU A 114 -26.43 4.36 6.73
C LEU A 114 -25.78 5.02 5.50
N ARG A 115 -25.62 4.28 4.40
CA ARG A 115 -25.06 4.81 3.15
C ARG A 115 -25.95 5.91 2.57
N SER A 116 -27.26 5.68 2.52
CA SER A 116 -28.22 6.67 2.04
C SER A 116 -28.21 7.94 2.90
N MET A 117 -28.22 7.81 4.22
CA MET A 117 -28.13 8.95 5.14
C MET A 117 -26.81 9.70 5.01
N TYR A 118 -25.70 8.96 4.92
CA TYR A 118 -24.38 9.57 4.75
C TYR A 118 -24.28 10.35 3.46
N GLN A 119 -24.80 9.83 2.34
CA GLN A 119 -24.85 10.55 1.05
C GLN A 119 -25.64 11.86 1.13
N VAL A 120 -26.74 11.89 1.86
CA VAL A 120 -27.58 13.10 1.99
C VAL A 120 -26.97 14.13 2.93
N LEU A 121 -26.25 13.69 3.97
CA LEU A 121 -25.80 14.55 5.07
C LEU A 121 -24.32 14.92 5.01
N ALA A 122 -23.50 14.10 4.37
CA ALA A 122 -22.10 14.42 4.15
C ALA A 122 -22.04 15.68 3.28
N ARG A 123 -21.17 16.61 3.65
CA ARG A 123 -20.81 17.71 2.76
C ARG A 123 -20.14 17.09 1.54
N ASP A 124 -20.44 17.61 0.35
CA ASP A 124 -19.66 17.28 -0.84
C ASP A 124 -18.19 17.47 -0.49
N ALA A 125 -17.39 16.41 -0.68
CA ALA A 125 -15.95 16.47 -0.44
C ALA A 125 -15.22 17.32 -1.52
N ASP A 126 -15.96 18.00 -2.39
CA ASP A 126 -15.42 18.76 -3.51
C ASP A 126 -15.18 20.23 -3.18
N ASP A 127 -13.96 20.47 -2.70
CA ASP A 127 -13.11 21.50 -3.33
C ASP A 127 -11.67 20.98 -3.51
N ARG A 128 -11.47 19.65 -3.54
CA ARG A 128 -10.19 19.07 -3.92
C ARG A 128 -10.29 18.66 -5.37
N PRO A 129 -9.61 19.35 -6.31
CA PRO A 129 -9.65 18.96 -7.71
C PRO A 129 -9.22 17.50 -7.86
N VAL A 130 -10.18 16.63 -8.21
CA VAL A 130 -9.96 15.21 -8.45
C VAL A 130 -9.24 15.05 -9.78
N VAL A 131 -7.95 15.34 -9.81
CA VAL A 131 -7.03 14.69 -10.74
C VAL A 131 -5.65 14.57 -10.08
N ALA A 132 -5.57 13.80 -9.00
CA ALA A 132 -4.30 13.15 -8.65
C ALA A 132 -4.05 11.99 -9.63
N CYS A 133 -4.00 12.29 -10.94
CA CYS A 133 -3.45 11.35 -11.88
C CYS A 133 -1.94 11.37 -11.65
N HIS A 134 -1.42 10.36 -10.94
CA HIS A 134 0.01 10.13 -10.88
C HIS A 134 0.51 9.71 -12.27
N LEU A 135 0.64 10.70 -13.14
CA LEU A 135 1.14 10.62 -14.51
C LEU A 135 2.66 10.39 -14.57
N ARG A 136 3.22 9.75 -13.53
CA ARG A 136 4.67 9.65 -13.33
C ARG A 136 5.27 8.36 -13.90
N ALA A 137 4.49 7.55 -14.60
CA ALA A 137 4.93 6.26 -15.16
C ALA A 137 5.27 6.29 -16.67
N ALA A 138 5.08 7.42 -17.37
CA ALA A 138 5.45 7.53 -18.79
C ALA A 138 6.50 8.64 -18.98
N SER A 139 7.62 8.32 -19.62
CA SER A 139 8.73 9.23 -19.95
C SER A 139 8.32 10.44 -20.83
N THR A 140 7.08 10.47 -21.31
CA THR A 140 6.49 11.55 -22.09
C THR A 140 6.01 12.73 -21.25
N LEU A 141 5.86 12.56 -19.93
CA LEU A 141 5.28 13.56 -19.02
C LEU A 141 6.39 14.39 -18.35
N ARG A 142 6.99 15.28 -19.15
CA ARG A 142 7.98 16.26 -18.71
C ARG A 142 7.39 17.22 -17.64
N PRO A 143 8.22 17.85 -16.80
CA PRO A 143 7.76 18.84 -15.83
C PRO A 143 6.85 19.91 -16.46
N GLY A 144 5.72 20.24 -15.82
CA GLY A 144 4.74 21.21 -16.33
C GLY A 144 3.64 20.61 -17.21
N VAL A 145 3.82 19.42 -17.77
CA VAL A 145 2.78 18.74 -18.58
C VAL A 145 1.64 18.21 -17.70
N PRO A 146 1.89 17.55 -16.55
CA PRO A 146 0.83 17.10 -15.65
C PRO A 146 -0.07 18.24 -15.17
N GLU A 147 0.51 19.41 -14.86
CA GLU A 147 -0.22 20.59 -14.38
C GLU A 147 -1.15 21.16 -15.45
N ARG A 148 -0.66 21.25 -16.70
CA ARG A 148 -1.48 21.70 -17.84
C ARG A 148 -2.58 20.71 -18.20
N LEU A 149 -2.27 19.41 -18.18
CA LEU A 149 -3.27 18.38 -18.44
C LEU A 149 -4.34 18.34 -17.35
N ASN A 150 -3.95 18.46 -16.08
CA ASN A 150 -4.88 18.60 -14.97
C ASN A 150 -5.82 19.79 -15.19
N ALA A 151 -5.28 20.98 -15.46
CA ALA A 151 -6.10 22.18 -15.71
C ALA A 151 -7.09 21.99 -16.86
N LEU A 152 -6.68 21.35 -17.96
CA LEU A 152 -7.57 21.05 -19.08
C LEU A 152 -8.66 20.03 -18.70
N LEU A 153 -8.32 18.97 -17.98
CA LEU A 153 -9.27 17.95 -17.54
C LEU A 153 -10.30 18.52 -16.56
N THR A 154 -9.87 19.35 -15.61
CA THR A 154 -10.77 20.08 -14.71
C THR A 154 -11.73 20.98 -15.49
N ALA A 155 -11.21 21.74 -16.47
CA ALA A 155 -12.05 22.61 -17.30
C ALA A 155 -13.08 21.82 -18.12
N VAL A 156 -12.69 20.67 -18.67
CA VAL A 156 -13.61 19.76 -19.39
C VAL A 156 -14.66 19.19 -18.45
N HIS A 157 -14.26 18.72 -17.27
CA HIS A 157 -15.15 18.14 -16.27
C HIS A 157 -16.23 19.15 -15.85
N SER A 158 -15.85 20.35 -15.43
CA SER A 158 -16.81 21.38 -15.05
C SER A 158 -17.71 21.82 -16.22
N ALA A 159 -17.22 21.77 -17.47
CA ALA A 159 -18.05 22.04 -18.63
C ALA A 159 -19.10 20.94 -18.86
N LEU A 160 -18.73 19.67 -18.66
CA LEU A 160 -19.65 18.55 -18.74
C LEU A 160 -20.71 18.61 -17.64
N GLU A 161 -20.33 18.87 -16.39
CA GLU A 161 -21.28 19.03 -15.28
C GLU A 161 -22.32 20.11 -15.57
N ARG A 162 -21.89 21.27 -16.10
CA ARG A 162 -22.82 22.34 -16.50
C ARG A 162 -23.78 21.88 -17.60
N LYS A 163 -23.32 21.12 -18.59
CA LYS A 163 -24.17 20.60 -19.66
C LYS A 163 -25.16 19.54 -19.17
N VAL A 164 -24.73 18.66 -18.26
CA VAL A 164 -25.61 17.68 -17.60
C VAL A 164 -26.67 18.39 -16.77
N ALA A 165 -26.29 19.39 -15.97
CA ALA A 165 -27.22 20.19 -15.19
C ALA A 165 -28.23 20.98 -16.06
N ALA A 166 -27.83 21.37 -17.28
CA ALA A 166 -28.69 22.02 -18.25
C ALA A 166 -29.59 21.04 -19.03
N GLY A 167 -29.38 19.72 -18.93
CA GLY A 167 -30.10 18.70 -19.69
C GLY A 167 -29.71 18.60 -21.17
N ASP A 168 -28.54 19.13 -21.54
CA ASP A 168 -28.01 19.16 -22.92
C ASP A 168 -27.19 17.91 -23.27
N LEU A 169 -27.20 16.90 -22.40
CA LEU A 169 -26.49 15.62 -22.49
C LEU A 169 -27.34 14.50 -21.92
#